data_AF-A0A4V2E0V0-F1
#
_entry.id   AF-A0A4V2E0V0-F1
#
_cell.length_a   1.000
_cell.length_b   1.000
_cell.length_c   1.000
_cell.angle_alpha   90.00
_cell.angle_beta   90.00
_cell.angle_gamma   90.00
#
_symmetry.space_group_name_H-M   'P 1'
#
loop_
_entity.id
_entity.type
_entity.pdbx_description
1 polymer ?
#
loop_
_entity_poly.entity_id
_entity_poly.type
_entity_poly.pdbx_seq_one_letter_code
_entity_poly.pdbx_strand_id
1 'polypeptide(L)' 'MAWKIPESAFDKELSKHYMSFVPGVTYQQFVRYVKWAHEKEIVMNPVTFIASVKKIDNEAATEIMIYGEASEI' A
#
# COMPACT_ATOMS: atom_id res chain seq x y z
N MET A 1 16.50 -11.41 -14.85
CA MET A 1 17.18 -10.21 -14.32
C MET A 1 16.45 -9.81 -13.05
N ALA A 2 17.10 -9.79 -11.88
CA ALA A 2 16.50 -9.20 -10.70
C ALA A 2 16.53 -7.68 -10.88
N TRP A 3 15.43 -7.11 -11.36
CA TRP A 3 15.26 -5.66 -11.44
C TRP A 3 15.48 -5.11 -10.02
N LYS A 4 16.34 -4.10 -9.86
CA LYS A 4 16.51 -3.45 -8.55
C LYS A 4 15.32 -2.53 -8.32
N ILE A 5 14.76 -2.54 -7.11
CA ILE A 5 13.72 -1.58 -6.73
C ILE A 5 14.35 -0.18 -6.73
N PRO A 6 13.79 0.81 -7.45
CA PRO A 6 14.33 2.16 -7.44
C PRO A 6 14.18 2.78 -6.05
N GLU A 7 15.15 3.58 -5.60
CA GLU A 7 15.12 4.22 -4.28
C GLU A 7 13.89 5.14 -4.11
N SER A 8 13.40 5.71 -5.20
CA SER A 8 12.17 6.52 -5.22
C SER A 8 10.92 5.75 -4.81
N ALA A 9 10.90 4.41 -4.90
CA ALA A 9 9.79 3.60 -4.39
C ALA A 9 9.70 3.60 -2.85
N PHE A 10 10.77 4.03 -2.16
CA PHE A 10 10.83 4.20 -0.72
C PHE A 10 10.73 5.68 -0.29
N ASP A 11 10.29 6.56 -1.19
CA ASP A 11 10.14 7.98 -0.90
C ASP A 11 9.18 8.24 0.28
N LYS A 12 9.52 9.23 1.11
CA LYS A 12 8.74 9.55 2.31
C LYS A 12 7.37 10.13 1.98
N GLU A 13 7.24 10.96 0.96
CA GLU A 13 5.95 11.53 0.54
C GLU A 13 5.07 10.44 -0.08
N LEU A 14 5.66 9.59 -0.92
CA LEU A 14 4.98 8.41 -1.45
C LEU A 14 4.47 7.51 -0.33
N SER A 15 5.31 7.22 0.67
CA SER A 15 4.91 6.41 1.81
C SER A 15 3.76 7.03 2.59
N LYS A 16 3.78 8.35 2.81
CA LYS A 16 2.72 9.08 3.52
C LYS A 16 1.40 9.01 2.76
N HIS A 17 1.44 9.18 1.44
CA HIS A 17 0.26 9.07 0.59
C HIS A 17 -0.37 7.67 0.67
N TYR A 18 0.44 6.61 0.63
CA TYR A 18 -0.09 5.26 0.77
C TYR A 18 -0.65 4.99 2.17
N MET A 19 0.11 5.37 3.21
CA MET A 19 -0.30 5.18 4.60
C MET A 19 -1.53 6.00 4.99
N SER A 20 -1.86 7.10 4.30
CA SER A 20 -3.07 7.88 4.61
C SER A 20 -4.37 7.13 4.33
N PHE A 21 -4.35 6.11 3.47
CA PHE A 21 -5.52 5.27 3.21
C PHE A 21 -5.77 4.21 4.29
N VAL A 22 -4.77 3.93 5.14
CA VAL A 22 -4.88 2.93 6.20
C VAL A 22 -4.27 3.49 7.48
N PRO A 23 -5.09 4.15 8.33
CA PRO A 23 -4.65 4.63 9.63
C PRO A 23 -3.96 3.54 10.46
N GLY A 24 -2.90 3.92 11.17
CA GLY A 24 -2.12 3.00 12.02
C GLY A 24 -1.04 2.19 11.29
N VAL A 25 -0.89 2.33 9.96
CA VAL A 25 0.18 1.67 9.22
C VAL A 25 1.51 2.40 9.39
N THR A 26 2.55 1.62 9.64
CA THR A 26 3.92 2.11 9.82
C THR A 26 4.69 2.16 8.50
N TYR A 27 5.70 3.02 8.43
CA TYR A 27 6.63 3.07 7.29
C TYR A 27 7.29 1.70 7.03
N GLN A 28 7.55 0.90 8.07
CA GLN A 28 8.10 -0.45 7.91
C GLN A 28 7.15 -1.40 7.18
N GLN A 29 5.84 -1.28 7.40
CA GLN A 29 4.83 -2.04 6.66
C GLN A 29 4.77 -1.60 5.20
N PHE A 30 4.88 -0.29 4.92
CA PHE A 30 5.02 0.22 3.55
C PHE A 30 6.25 -0.36 2.83
N VAL A 31 7.43 -0.34 3.46
CA VAL A 31 8.66 -0.92 2.90
C VAL A 31 8.51 -2.42 2.62
N ARG A 32 7.85 -3.16 3.52
CA ARG A 32 7.56 -4.60 3.33
C ARG A 32 6.65 -4.82 2.12
N TYR A 33 5.62 -4.00 1.97
CA TYR A 33 4.73 -4.04 0.81
C TYR A 33 5.49 -3.78 -0.50
N VAL A 34 6.31 -2.73 -0.57
CA VAL A 34 7.09 -2.40 -1.79
C VAL A 34 7.97 -3.57 -2.21
N LYS A 35 8.66 -4.21 -1.26
CA LYS A 35 9.50 -5.39 -1.52
C LYS A 35 8.67 -6.58 -2.00
N TRP A 36 7.57 -6.87 -1.31
CA TRP A 36 6.67 -7.96 -1.68
C TRP A 36 6.03 -7.75 -3.06
N ALA A 37 5.55 -6.54 -3.36
CA ALA A 37 4.94 -6.21 -4.64
C ALA A 37 5.94 -6.37 -5.78
N HIS A 38 7.19 -5.94 -5.56
CA HIS A 38 8.28 -6.13 -6.52
C HIS A 38 8.62 -7.61 -6.73
N GLU A 39 8.73 -8.41 -5.67
CA GLU A 39 9.00 -9.85 -5.76
C GLU A 39 7.88 -10.63 -6.48
N LYS A 40 6.65 -10.15 -6.39
CA LYS A 40 5.46 -10.76 -6.99
C LYS A 40 5.06 -10.17 -8.34
N GLU A 41 5.83 -9.21 -8.85
CA GLU A 41 5.52 -8.47 -10.09
C GLU A 41 4.11 -7.82 -10.06
N ILE A 42 3.69 -7.39 -8.87
CA ILE A 42 2.40 -6.73 -8.65
C ILE A 42 2.55 -5.23 -8.94
N VAL A 43 1.59 -4.69 -9.68
CA VAL A 43 1.51 -3.24 -9.93
C VAL A 43 1.22 -2.52 -8.61
N MET A 44 2.16 -1.70 -8.17
CA MET A 44 1.99 -0.89 -6.97
C MET A 44 0.95 0.20 -7.18
N ASN A 45 -0.16 0.13 -6.45
CA ASN A 45 -1.15 1.20 -6.35
C ASN A 45 -1.80 1.21 -4.95
N PRO A 46 -2.55 2.25 -4.56
CA PRO A 46 -3.18 2.31 -3.25
C PRO A 46 -4.13 1.13 -2.96
N VAL A 47 -4.87 0.63 -3.96
CA VAL A 47 -5.81 -0.50 -3.78
C VAL A 47 -5.07 -1.77 -3.38
N THR A 48 -4.04 -2.15 -4.13
CA THR A 48 -3.21 -3.34 -3.85
C THR A 48 -2.46 -3.21 -2.52
N PHE A 49 -2.07 -2.00 -2.13
CA PHE A 49 -1.52 -1.73 -0.81
C PHE A 49 -2.56 -1.98 0.30
N ILE A 50 -3.73 -1.35 0.23
CA ILE A 50 -4.82 -1.49 1.19
C ILE A 50 -5.22 -2.97 1.31
N ALA A 51 -5.43 -3.65 0.18
CA ALA A 51 -5.76 -5.07 0.11
C ALA A 51 -4.70 -5.94 0.80
N SER A 52 -3.42 -5.69 0.53
CA SER A 52 -2.31 -6.46 1.15
C SER A 52 -2.20 -6.24 2.67
N VAL A 53 -2.39 -5.01 3.13
CA VAL A 53 -2.22 -4.64 4.54
C VAL A 53 -3.41 -5.11 5.37
N LYS A 54 -4.64 -4.89 4.87
CA LYS A 54 -5.87 -5.28 5.55
C LYS A 54 -6.28 -6.73 5.32
N LYS A 55 -5.65 -7.42 4.38
CA LYS A 55 -5.97 -8.80 3.97
C LYS A 55 -7.41 -8.94 3.48
N ILE A 56 -7.82 -8.00 2.62
CA ILE A 56 -9.14 -7.96 1.97
C ILE A 56 -8.97 -8.09 0.46
N ASP A 57 -10.07 -8.31 -0.26
CA ASP A 57 -10.06 -8.28 -1.72
C ASP A 57 -9.88 -6.84 -2.27
N ASN A 58 -9.65 -6.76 -3.58
CA ASN A 58 -9.44 -5.48 -4.24
C ASN A 58 -10.72 -4.64 -4.31
N GLU A 59 -11.91 -5.25 -4.27
CA GLU A 59 -13.19 -4.53 -4.36
C GLU A 59 -13.45 -3.74 -3.07
N ALA A 60 -13.32 -4.40 -1.92
CA ALA A 60 -13.38 -3.76 -0.61
C ALA A 60 -12.24 -2.74 -0.42
N ALA A 61 -11.03 -3.02 -0.94
CA ALA A 61 -9.94 -2.06 -0.90
C ALA A 61 -10.20 -0.82 -1.76
N THR A 62 -10.88 -0.98 -2.91
CA THR A 62 -11.32 0.14 -3.75
C THR A 62 -12.35 0.99 -3.02
N GLU A 63 -13.31 0.39 -2.32
CA GLU A 63 -14.27 1.14 -1.50
C GLU A 63 -13.58 1.99 -0.44
N ILE A 64 -12.59 1.44 0.27
CA ILE A 64 -11.81 2.18 1.27
C ILE A 64 -11.01 3.32 0.63
N MET A 65 -10.43 3.11 -0.55
CA MET A 65 -9.70 4.16 -1.25
C MET A 65 -10.62 5.33 -1.66
N ILE A 66 -11.87 5.04 -2.06
CA ILE A 66 -12.83 6.04 -2.55
C ILE A 66 -13.54 6.75 -1.40
N TYR A 67 -14.06 5.99 -0.44
CA TYR A 67 -14.95 6.48 0.62
C TYR A 67 -14.23 6.71 1.95
N GLY A 68 -12.96 6.30 2.05
CA GLY A 68 -12.25 6.21 3.32
C GLY A 68 -12.67 4.98 4.11
N GLU A 69 -11.94 4.67 5.19
CA GLU A 69 -12.51 3.79 6.20
C GLU A 69 -13.70 4.50 6.84
N ALA A 70 -14.80 3.78 7.02
CA ALA A 70 -15.88 4.25 7.88
C ALA A 70 -15.25 4.50 9.25
N SER A 71 -15.03 5.78 9.59
CA SER A 71 -14.62 6.16 10.94
C SER A 71 -15.61 5.53 11.89
N GLU A 72 -15.14 4.61 12.74
CA GLU A 72 -15.85 4.29 13.97
C GLU A 72 -15.93 5.59 14.77
N ILE A 73 -17.13 6.19 14.79
CA ILE A 73 -17.50 7.32 15.64
C ILE A 73 -17.70 6.81 17.06
#